data_AF-A0A8E2AG06-F1
#
_entry.id   AF-A0A8E2AG06-F1
#
_cell.length_a   1.000
_cell.length_b   1.000
_cell.length_c   1.000
_cell.angle_alpha   90.00
_cell.angle_beta   90.00
_cell.angle_gamma   90.00
#
_symmetry.space_group_name_H-M   'P 1'
#
loop_
_entity.id
_entity.type
_entity.pdbx_description
1 polymer ?
#
loop_
_entity_poly.entity_id
_entity_poly.type
_entity_poly.pdbx_seq_one_letter_code
_entity_poly.pdbx_strand_id
1 'polypeptide(L)'
;TLEVFHLLGVLPDVLAASSSIHLIRVYELPGRTEITKEFSMSPPADPTPAIPHPRATSLGQDKTEAILRVHLSKYNCHVKLNTELLGFEQYPDRASARIAKHSDDGDIEETVECHYLVGTDGGKGIVRKQLGLSFLGETREE
;
A
#
# COMPACT_ATOMS: atom_id res chain seq x y z
N THR A 1 -2.10 -11.74 -0.52
CA THR A 1 -2.94 -10.53 -0.45
C THR A 1 -4.43 -10.83 -0.50
N LEU A 2 -4.95 -11.57 -1.50
CA LEU A 2 -6.39 -11.85 -1.59
C LEU A 2 -6.96 -12.57 -0.36
N GLU A 3 -6.20 -13.49 0.24
CA GLU A 3 -6.56 -14.12 1.52
C GLU A 3 -6.71 -13.11 2.67
N VAL A 4 -5.82 -12.11 2.75
CA VAL A 4 -5.94 -11.05 3.76
C VAL A 4 -7.17 -10.19 3.49
N PHE A 5 -7.45 -9.88 2.23
CA PHE A 5 -8.70 -9.19 1.88
C PHE A 5 -9.94 -10.03 2.20
N HIS A 6 -9.85 -11.36 2.09
CA HIS A 6 -10.92 -12.26 2.51
C HIS A 6 -11.14 -12.16 4.02
N LEU A 7 -10.07 -12.26 4.81
CA LEU A 7 -10.11 -12.14 6.27
C LEU A 7 -10.66 -10.79 6.74
N LEU A 8 -10.33 -9.70 6.02
CA LEU A 8 -10.83 -8.36 6.31
C LEU A 8 -12.25 -8.11 5.80
N GLY A 9 -12.86 -9.07 5.08
CA GLY A 9 -14.21 -8.95 4.54
C GLY A 9 -14.34 -7.99 3.35
N VAL A 10 -13.22 -7.61 2.72
CA VAL A 10 -13.19 -6.65 1.59
C VAL A 10 -13.00 -7.31 0.23
N LEU A 11 -12.71 -8.63 0.22
CA LEU A 11 -12.41 -9.35 -1.02
C LEU A 11 -13.50 -9.24 -2.10
N PRO A 12 -14.81 -9.34 -1.80
CA PRO A 12 -15.83 -9.22 -2.84
C PRO A 12 -15.76 -7.91 -3.62
N ASP A 13 -15.57 -6.78 -2.92
CA ASP A 13 -15.47 -5.45 -3.54
C ASP A 13 -14.16 -5.31 -4.34
N VAL A 14 -13.06 -5.87 -3.82
CA VAL A 14 -11.78 -5.91 -4.53
C VAL A 14 -11.92 -6.69 -5.83
N LEU A 15 -12.49 -7.90 -5.79
CA LEU A 15 -12.66 -8.73 -7.00
C LEU A 15 -13.61 -8.09 -8.00
N ALA A 16 -14.69 -7.45 -7.55
CA ALA A 16 -15.63 -6.74 -8.41
C ALA A 16 -14.99 -5.56 -9.14
N ALA A 17 -14.01 -4.89 -8.53
CA ALA A 17 -13.30 -3.76 -9.13
C ALA A 17 -12.07 -4.16 -9.96
N SER A 18 -11.61 -5.41 -9.85
CA SER A 18 -10.36 -5.88 -10.44
C SER A 18 -10.51 -6.41 -11.87
N SER A 19 -9.40 -6.44 -12.60
CA SER A 19 -9.26 -7.05 -13.92
C SER A 19 -8.32 -8.25 -13.88
N SER A 20 -8.46 -9.18 -14.82
CA SER A 20 -7.51 -10.30 -14.96
C SER A 20 -6.11 -9.81 -15.29
N ILE A 21 -5.08 -10.52 -14.82
CA ILE A 21 -3.69 -10.26 -15.23
C ILE A 21 -3.56 -10.54 -16.73
N HIS A 22 -2.95 -9.61 -17.47
CA HIS A 22 -2.66 -9.78 -18.88
C HIS A 22 -1.57 -10.83 -19.12
N LEU A 23 -1.59 -11.46 -20.30
CA LEU A 23 -0.51 -12.35 -20.72
C LEU A 23 0.79 -11.56 -20.89
N ILE A 24 1.91 -12.18 -20.53
CA ILE A 24 3.23 -11.67 -20.83
C ILE A 24 3.57 -12.04 -22.27
N ARG A 25 3.98 -11.03 -23.04
CA ARG A 25 4.48 -11.19 -24.41
C ARG A 25 5.94 -10.80 -24.46
N VAL A 26 6.74 -11.66 -25.07
CA VAL A 26 8.17 -11.42 -25.32
C VAL A 26 8.34 -11.07 -26.79
N TYR A 27 9.10 -10.01 -27.04
CA TYR A 27 9.43 -9.51 -28.37
C TYR A 27 10.94 -9.61 -28.58
N GLU A 28 11.36 -9.86 -29.81
CA GLU A 28 12.78 -9.82 -30.18
C GLU A 28 13.22 -8.37 -30.42
N LEU A 29 14.36 -7.99 -29.83
CA LEU A 29 14.95 -6.66 -29.99
C LEU A 29 16.17 -6.70 -30.90
N PRO A 30 16.43 -5.65 -31.71
CA PRO A 30 15.65 -4.41 -31.82
C PRO A 30 14.55 -4.49 -32.89
N GLY A 31 13.35 -3.97 -32.56
CA GLY A 31 12.37 -3.52 -33.56
C GLY A 31 11.43 -4.56 -34.19
N ARG A 32 11.42 -5.83 -33.74
CA ARG A 32 10.40 -6.79 -34.20
C ARG A 32 9.15 -6.70 -33.36
N THR A 33 8.00 -6.59 -34.02
CA THR A 33 6.66 -6.61 -33.38
C THR A 33 6.06 -8.02 -33.29
N GLU A 34 6.78 -9.03 -33.79
CA GLU A 34 6.39 -10.43 -33.69
C GLU A 34 6.59 -10.95 -32.25
N ILE A 35 5.57 -11.64 -31.74
CA ILE A 35 5.60 -12.25 -30.41
C ILE A 35 6.39 -13.56 -30.51
N THR A 36 7.54 -13.63 -29.83
CA THR A 36 8.37 -14.85 -29.79
C THR A 36 7.92 -15.81 -28.70
N LYS A 37 7.28 -15.29 -27.65
CA LYS A 37 6.68 -16.10 -26.57
C LYS A 37 5.48 -15.37 -25.96
N GLU A 38 4.40 -16.10 -25.72
CA GLU A 38 3.25 -15.64 -24.96
C GLU A 38 2.97 -16.62 -23.82
N PHE A 39 2.83 -16.13 -22.59
CA PHE A 39 2.53 -16.99 -21.45
C PHE A 39 1.82 -16.23 -20.33
N SER A 40 1.09 -16.95 -19.49
CA SER A 40 0.55 -16.39 -18.24
C SER A 40 1.60 -16.40 -17.15
N MET A 41 1.82 -15.26 -16.50
CA MET A 41 2.64 -15.19 -15.28
C MET A 41 1.97 -15.89 -14.08
N SER A 42 0.64 -15.99 -14.10
CA SER A 42 -0.15 -16.72 -13.11
C SER A 42 -1.11 -17.66 -13.85
N PRO A 43 -0.66 -18.89 -14.18
CA PRO A 43 -1.52 -19.88 -14.80
C PRO A 43 -2.74 -20.18 -13.91
N PRO A 44 -3.93 -20.43 -14.49
CA PRO A 44 -5.08 -20.87 -13.71
C PRO A 44 -4.75 -22.13 -12.92
N ALA A 45 -5.18 -22.17 -11.66
CA ALA A 45 -5.10 -23.34 -10.80
C ALA A 45 -6.39 -23.45 -9.98
N ASP A 46 -6.75 -24.67 -9.60
CA ASP A 46 -7.89 -24.91 -8.72
C ASP A 46 -7.57 -24.47 -7.29
N PRO A 47 -8.53 -23.88 -6.56
CA PRO A 47 -8.37 -23.57 -5.15
C PRO A 47 -8.03 -24.80 -4.32
N THR A 48 -7.10 -24.64 -3.37
CA THR A 48 -6.78 -25.66 -2.37
C THR A 48 -6.91 -25.07 -0.97
N PRO A 49 -6.99 -25.88 0.11
CA PRO A 49 -6.99 -25.34 1.46
C PRO A 49 -5.77 -24.47 1.79
N ALA A 50 -4.62 -24.76 1.18
CA ALA A 50 -3.39 -23.97 1.35
C ALA A 50 -3.36 -22.71 0.47
N ILE A 51 -4.11 -22.69 -0.63
CA ILE A 51 -4.16 -21.58 -1.61
C ILE A 51 -5.62 -21.41 -2.07
N PRO A 52 -6.49 -20.78 -1.27
CA PRO A 52 -7.91 -20.65 -1.57
C PRO A 52 -8.20 -19.62 -2.68
N HIS A 53 -7.28 -18.70 -2.95
CA HIS A 53 -7.39 -17.67 -3.99
C HIS A 53 -6.19 -17.71 -4.95
N PRO A 54 -6.06 -18.77 -5.77
CA PRO A 54 -4.88 -18.97 -6.62
C PRO A 54 -4.83 -18.02 -7.83
N ARG A 55 -5.96 -17.39 -8.17
CA ARG A 55 -6.08 -16.55 -9.35
C ARG A 55 -5.60 -15.14 -9.06
N ALA A 56 -4.46 -14.76 -9.64
CA ALA A 56 -3.98 -13.39 -9.56
C ALA A 56 -4.92 -12.42 -10.28
N THR A 57 -5.00 -11.20 -9.77
CA THR A 57 -5.86 -10.14 -10.30
C THR A 57 -5.12 -8.80 -10.22
N SER A 58 -5.47 -7.87 -11.11
CA SER A 58 -4.91 -6.52 -11.16
C SER A 58 -5.96 -5.50 -10.71
N LEU A 59 -5.56 -4.60 -9.81
CA LEU A 59 -6.36 -3.46 -9.38
C LEU A 59 -5.42 -2.27 -9.16
N GLY A 60 -5.85 -1.09 -9.61
CA GLY A 60 -5.15 0.15 -9.32
C GLY A 60 -5.03 0.38 -7.81
N GLN A 61 -3.88 0.89 -7.36
CA GLN A 61 -3.65 1.16 -5.94
C GLN A 61 -4.67 2.19 -5.41
N ASP A 62 -4.99 3.21 -6.20
CA ASP A 62 -6.01 4.22 -5.92
C ASP A 62 -7.39 3.60 -5.61
N LYS A 63 -7.81 2.62 -6.42
CA LYS A 63 -9.07 1.90 -6.21
C LYS A 63 -9.01 1.00 -5.00
N THR A 64 -7.88 0.34 -4.77
CA THR A 64 -7.65 -0.49 -3.57
C THR A 64 -7.78 0.37 -2.30
N GLU A 65 -7.12 1.53 -2.27
CA GLU A 65 -7.20 2.48 -1.16
C GLU A 65 -8.61 3.05 -0.97
N ALA A 66 -9.33 3.34 -2.05
CA ALA A 66 -10.72 3.80 -1.99
C ALA A 66 -11.62 2.75 -1.32
N ILE A 67 -11.52 1.49 -1.72
CA ILE A 67 -12.28 0.38 -1.12
C ILE A 67 -11.95 0.26 0.37
N LEU A 68 -10.65 0.24 0.72
CA LEU A 68 -10.24 0.12 2.12
C LEU A 68 -10.73 1.30 2.98
N ARG A 69 -10.70 2.54 2.45
CA ARG A 69 -11.25 3.71 3.16
C ARG A 69 -12.75 3.62 3.41
N VAL A 70 -13.52 3.08 2.44
CA VAL A 70 -14.97 2.84 2.62
C VAL A 70 -15.23 1.79 3.69
N HIS A 71 -14.38 0.76 3.80
CA HIS A 71 -14.52 -0.23 4.88
C HIS A 71 -14.09 0.31 6.23
N LEU A 72 -13.01 1.10 6.31
CA LEU A 72 -12.57 1.76 7.54
C LEU A 72 -13.64 2.69 8.13
N SER A 73 -14.37 3.42 7.29
CA SER A 73 -15.40 4.36 7.78
C SER A 73 -16.55 3.65 8.51
N LYS A 74 -16.82 2.37 8.21
CA LYS A 74 -17.80 1.55 8.93
C LYS A 74 -17.42 1.32 10.39
N TYR A 75 -16.15 1.51 10.73
CA TYR A 75 -15.61 1.42 12.09
C TYR A 75 -15.37 2.80 12.73
N ASN A 76 -15.91 3.88 12.15
CA ASN A 76 -15.63 5.27 12.53
C ASN A 76 -14.15 5.65 12.43
N CYS A 77 -13.38 4.92 11.60
CA CYS A 77 -12.00 5.24 11.29
C CYS A 77 -11.93 6.04 9.98
N HIS A 78 -11.40 7.26 10.05
CA HIS A 78 -11.31 8.16 8.90
C HIS A 78 -9.85 8.56 8.64
N VAL A 79 -9.39 8.32 7.41
CA VAL A 79 -8.06 8.76 6.98
C VAL A 79 -8.08 10.27 6.76
N LYS A 80 -7.19 10.98 7.46
CA LYS A 80 -6.92 12.40 7.22
C LYS A 80 -5.83 12.52 6.15
N LEU A 81 -6.21 12.89 4.94
CA LEU A 81 -5.28 13.22 3.86
C LEU A 81 -4.70 14.62 4.07
N ASN A 82 -3.69 14.99 3.28
CA ASN A 82 -2.98 16.28 3.39
C ASN A 82 -2.49 16.58 4.82
N THR A 83 -2.12 15.53 5.56
CA THR A 83 -1.64 15.62 6.92
C THR A 83 -0.27 14.97 6.99
N GLU A 84 0.78 15.78 7.16
CA GLU A 84 2.17 15.35 7.24
C GLU A 84 2.59 15.19 8.71
N LEU A 85 3.34 14.12 9.02
CA LEU A 85 4.03 14.01 10.30
C LEU A 85 5.36 14.77 10.21
N LEU A 86 5.54 15.79 11.04
CA LEU A 86 6.76 16.61 11.11
C LEU A 86 7.80 16.05 12.08
N GLY A 87 7.33 15.33 13.10
CA GLY A 87 8.19 14.65 14.07
C GLY A 87 7.42 14.19 15.28
N PHE A 88 8.09 13.45 16.17
CA PHE A 88 7.47 12.98 17.39
C PHE A 88 8.49 12.86 18.52
N GLU A 89 7.98 12.92 19.74
CA GLU A 89 8.70 12.63 20.97
C GLU A 89 8.08 11.39 21.63
N GLN A 90 8.93 10.53 22.18
CA GLN A 90 8.49 9.34 22.90
C GLN A 90 8.65 9.55 24.41
N TYR A 91 7.59 9.23 25.14
CA TYR A 91 7.53 9.20 26.59
C TYR A 91 7.27 7.75 27.06
N PRO A 92 7.43 7.44 28.35
CA PRO A 92 7.20 6.08 28.87
C PRO A 92 5.80 5.51 28.60
N ASP A 93 4.78 6.36 28.46
CA ASP A 93 3.35 5.98 28.38
C ASP A 93 2.62 6.50 27.12
N ARG A 94 3.29 7.30 26.28
CA ARG A 94 2.71 7.96 25.11
C ARG A 94 3.76 8.40 24.09
N ALA A 95 3.29 8.80 22.92
CA ALA A 95 4.02 9.58 21.94
C ALA A 95 3.30 10.93 21.73
N SER A 96 4.09 11.99 21.58
CA SER A 96 3.62 13.32 21.19
C SER A 96 4.03 13.55 19.74
N ALA A 97 3.07 13.61 18.82
CA ALA A 97 3.31 13.71 17.39
C ALA A 97 2.95 15.11 16.88
N ARG A 98 3.91 15.81 16.27
CA ARG A 98 3.67 17.08 15.58
C ARG A 98 3.30 16.81 14.14
N ILE A 99 2.15 17.32 13.71
CA ILE A 99 1.64 17.16 12.35
C ILE A 99 1.35 18.52 11.71
N ALA A 100 1.51 18.61 10.39
CA ALA A 100 1.05 19.75 9.59
C ALA A 100 -0.16 19.31 8.75
N LYS A 101 -1.23 20.11 8.77
CA LYS A 101 -2.35 19.99 7.84
C LYS A 101 -2.17 21.01 6.74
N HIS A 102 -2.04 20.54 5.51
CA HIS A 102 -1.88 21.39 4.33
C HIS A 102 -3.25 21.72 3.73
N SER A 103 -3.46 23.00 3.44
CA SER A 103 -4.66 23.50 2.80
C SER A 103 -4.35 24.72 1.91
N ASP A 104 -5.25 25.07 1.00
CA ASP A 104 -5.08 26.24 0.13
C ASP A 104 -5.05 27.56 0.93
N ASP A 105 -5.65 27.58 2.13
CA ASP A 105 -5.67 28.73 3.05
C ASP A 105 -4.42 28.82 3.94
N GLY A 106 -3.49 27.86 3.80
CA GLY A 106 -2.24 27.79 4.55
C GLY A 106 -2.10 26.50 5.37
N ASP A 107 -0.88 26.32 5.89
CA ASP A 107 -0.52 25.17 6.71
C ASP A 107 -0.85 25.42 8.19
N ILE A 108 -1.44 24.42 8.84
CA ILE A 108 -1.77 24.44 10.27
C ILE A 108 -1.01 23.31 10.97
N GLU A 109 -0.13 23.67 11.90
CA GLU A 109 0.53 22.70 12.78
C GLU A 109 -0.33 22.38 14.01
N GLU A 110 -0.40 21.10 14.38
CA GLU A 110 -0.98 20.66 15.65
C GLU A 110 -0.15 19.54 16.29
N THR A 111 -0.34 19.36 17.60
CA THR A 111 0.25 18.26 18.36
C THR A 111 -0.83 17.24 18.71
N VAL A 112 -0.56 15.97 18.45
CA VAL A 112 -1.43 14.84 18.74
C VAL A 112 -0.76 13.93 19.75
N GLU A 113 -1.38 13.76 20.91
CA GLU A 113 -0.97 12.78 21.91
C GLU A 113 -1.61 11.42 21.60
N CYS A 114 -0.81 10.36 21.59
CA CYS A 114 -1.29 9.00 21.34
C CYS A 114 -0.50 7.98 22.17
N HIS A 115 -1.10 6.82 22.48
CA HIS A 115 -0.37 5.75 23.18
C HIS A 115 0.64 5.05 22.27
N TYR A 116 0.36 5.02 20.97
CA TYR A 116 1.17 4.36 19.96
C TYR A 116 1.22 5.19 18.68
N LEU A 117 2.41 5.25 18.09
CA LEU A 117 2.64 5.77 16.75
C LEU A 117 3.20 4.64 15.89
N VAL A 118 2.56 4.37 14.75
CA VAL A 118 2.98 3.34 13.80
C VAL A 118 3.44 4.02 12.51
N GLY A 119 4.72 3.86 12.16
CA GLY A 119 5.30 4.42 10.94
C GLY A 119 4.93 3.61 9.71
N THR A 120 4.00 4.13 8.90
CA THR A 120 3.61 3.59 7.59
C THR A 120 3.87 4.61 6.47
N ASP A 121 4.92 5.41 6.63
CA ASP A 121 5.27 6.61 5.83
C ASP A 121 6.26 6.32 4.67
N GLY A 122 6.41 5.05 4.30
CA GLY A 122 7.16 4.61 3.13
C GLY A 122 8.68 4.71 3.26
N GLY A 123 9.39 4.44 2.16
CA GLY A 123 10.86 4.31 2.18
C GLY A 123 11.62 5.57 2.61
N LYS A 124 11.04 6.75 2.35
CA LYS A 124 11.61 8.07 2.72
C LYS A 124 11.06 8.62 4.04
N GLY A 125 10.17 7.88 4.69
CA GLY A 125 9.50 8.25 5.93
C GLY A 125 10.43 8.75 7.03
N ILE A 126 9.91 9.68 7.85
CA ILE A 126 10.64 10.27 8.97
C ILE A 126 10.65 9.37 10.20
N VAL A 127 9.68 8.46 10.35
CA VAL A 127 9.56 7.65 11.58
C VAL A 127 10.79 6.79 11.79
N ARG A 128 11.18 6.01 10.78
CA ARG A 128 12.40 5.19 10.81
C ARG A 128 13.64 6.04 11.11
N LYS A 129 13.75 7.21 10.48
CA LYS A 129 14.91 8.11 10.60
C LYS A 129 15.03 8.71 12.00
N GLN A 130 13.94 9.19 12.59
CA GLN A 130 13.93 9.76 13.93
C GLN A 130 14.20 8.71 15.02
N LEU A 131 13.79 7.46 14.79
CA LEU A 131 14.18 6.33 15.66
C LEU A 131 15.64 5.90 15.51
N GLY A 132 16.42 6.50 14.61
CA GLY A 132 17.81 6.13 14.36
C GLY A 132 17.98 4.73 13.73
N LEU A 133 16.93 4.20 13.11
CA LEU A 133 16.95 2.87 12.51
C LEU A 133 17.61 2.92 11.14
N SER A 134 18.67 2.14 10.96
CA SER A 134 19.37 2.03 9.68
C SER A 134 18.53 1.32 8.62
N PHE A 135 18.71 1.70 7.37
CA PHE A 135 18.16 1.01 6.21
C PHE A 135 19.32 0.68 5.28
N LEU A 136 19.92 -0.49 5.51
CA LEU A 136 21.11 -0.94 4.80
C LEU A 136 20.72 -1.45 3.41
N GLY A 137 21.44 -0.98 2.41
CA GLY A 137 21.28 -1.36 1.01
C GLY A 137 22.26 -0.57 0.15
N GLU A 138 22.41 -1.00 -1.09
CA GLU A 138 23.21 -0.34 -2.11
C GLU A 138 22.30 0.04 -3.28
N THR A 139 22.51 1.22 -3.85
CA THR A 139 21.93 1.56 -5.15
C THR A 139 22.86 0.97 -6.21
N ARG A 140 22.33 0.09 -7.07
CA ARG A 140 23.07 -0.40 -8.24
C ARG A 140 22.72 0.50 -9.42
N GLU A 141 23.73 1.04 -10.08
CA GLU A 141 23.59 1.86 -11.30
C GLU A 141 23.67 1.04 -12.60
N GLU A 142 23.68 -0.30 -12.49
CA GLU A 142 23.77 -1.23 -13.62
C GLU A 142 22.47 -1.29 -14.45
#